data_AF-A0A843LRI6-F1
#
_entry.id   AF-A0A843LRI6-F1
#
_cell.length_a   1.000
_cell.length_b   1.000
_cell.length_c   1.000
_cell.angle_alpha   90.00
_cell.angle_beta   90.00
_cell.angle_gamma   90.00
#
_symmetry.space_group_name_H-M   'P 1'
#
loop_
_entity.id
_entity.type
_entity.pdbx_description
1 polymer ?
#
loop_
_entity_poly.entity_id
_entity_poly.type
_entity_poly.pdbx_seq_one_letter_code
_entity_poly.pdbx_strand_id
1 'polypeptide(L)'
;MDEDEFTTSKKDVLKFLKIIGVDTRFVSYTAEKIYINNLRFSKFSRKRQSTFNKEYPGIEVVRNSLFQKICSKSSKVLADEIKPNSTILIPENNDLIEIILEPYTRKYGVKLVYGGSYDLIVNPIILDSKVNSIFSDIFKGNGLTFSNKTNEIYPLINVPLNWINSFLEMDGKKIIETKDYDDLSTSFMEFLEDVAPQYRENVLKAYEYIEKELEVE
;
A
#
# COMPACT_ATOMS: atom_id res chain seq x y z
N MET A 1 9.05 20.39 -37.05
CA MET A 1 8.52 19.47 -36.03
C MET A 1 9.35 19.76 -34.81
N ASP A 2 8.79 20.48 -33.86
CA ASP A 2 9.50 20.78 -32.61
C ASP A 2 9.76 19.44 -31.92
N GLU A 3 11.03 19.08 -31.76
CA GLU A 3 11.44 17.98 -30.89
C GLU A 3 11.04 18.40 -29.48
N ASP A 4 9.88 17.94 -29.01
CA ASP A 4 9.49 18.02 -27.60
C ASP A 4 10.60 17.30 -26.80
N GLU A 5 11.58 18.06 -26.31
CA GLU A 5 12.66 17.53 -25.49
C GLU A 5 12.05 17.06 -24.16
N PHE A 6 12.05 15.74 -23.92
CA PHE A 6 11.49 15.18 -22.70
C PHE A 6 12.37 15.56 -21.50
N THR A 7 11.80 16.26 -20.53
CA THR A 7 12.49 16.51 -19.25
C THR A 7 12.30 15.35 -18.27
N THR A 8 13.00 15.40 -17.13
CA THR A 8 12.80 14.47 -16.00
C THR A 8 11.57 14.80 -15.15
N SER A 9 10.77 15.80 -15.56
CA SER A 9 9.54 16.15 -14.85
C SER A 9 8.56 14.97 -14.81
N LYS A 10 7.80 14.86 -13.71
CA LYS A 10 6.75 13.84 -13.55
C LYS A 10 5.81 13.78 -14.77
N LYS A 11 5.43 14.94 -15.31
CA LYS A 11 4.51 15.04 -16.44
C LYS A 11 5.09 14.40 -17.68
N ASP A 12 6.35 14.67 -17.98
CA ASP A 12 7.02 14.18 -19.18
C ASP A 12 7.34 12.69 -19.09
N VAL A 13 7.82 12.22 -17.94
CA VAL A 13 8.05 10.79 -17.70
C VAL A 13 6.75 9.99 -17.86
N LEU A 14 5.64 10.47 -17.29
CA LEU A 14 4.33 9.81 -17.45
C LEU A 14 3.78 9.91 -18.88
N LYS A 15 4.04 11.02 -19.61
CA LYS A 15 3.69 11.18 -21.03
C LYS A 15 4.45 10.15 -21.86
N PHE A 16 5.75 10.01 -21.63
CA PHE A 16 6.60 9.05 -22.34
C PHE A 16 6.18 7.60 -22.07
N LEU A 17 5.91 7.24 -20.82
CA LEU A 17 5.38 5.90 -20.46
C LEU A 17 4.11 5.57 -21.27
N LYS A 18 3.18 6.52 -21.41
CA LYS A 18 1.98 6.34 -22.23
C LYS A 18 2.31 6.17 -23.72
N ILE A 19 3.25 6.94 -24.26
CA ILE A 19 3.70 6.86 -25.67
C ILE A 19 4.25 5.47 -25.98
N ILE A 20 5.06 4.89 -25.10
CA ILE A 20 5.58 3.52 -25.28
C ILE A 20 4.54 2.42 -24.95
N GLY A 21 3.31 2.80 -24.60
CA GLY A 21 2.17 1.91 -24.39
C GLY A 21 2.08 1.27 -23.01
N VAL A 22 2.71 1.88 -21.99
CA VAL A 22 2.57 1.50 -20.58
C VAL A 22 1.32 2.15 -19.99
N ASP A 23 0.52 1.37 -19.26
CA ASP A 23 -0.61 1.89 -18.50
C ASP A 23 -0.10 2.45 -17.16
N THR A 24 0.05 3.77 -17.10
CA THR A 24 0.56 4.50 -15.93
C THR A 24 -0.33 4.38 -14.70
N ARG A 25 -1.54 3.83 -14.82
CA ARG A 25 -2.41 3.55 -13.66
C ARG A 25 -1.93 2.35 -12.84
N PHE A 26 -1.01 1.54 -13.34
CA PHE A 26 -0.51 0.35 -12.65
C PHE A 26 0.99 0.43 -12.35
N VAL A 27 1.48 1.67 -12.27
CA VAL A 27 2.87 2.01 -12.06
C VAL A 27 2.91 3.22 -11.13
N SER A 28 3.77 3.20 -10.12
CA SER A 28 4.02 4.34 -9.23
C SER A 28 5.29 5.07 -9.66
N TYR A 29 5.24 6.40 -9.72
CA TYR A 29 6.37 7.25 -10.05
C TYR A 29 6.93 7.97 -8.81
N THR A 30 8.24 7.91 -8.63
CA THR A 30 9.03 8.85 -7.83
C THR A 30 10.12 9.47 -8.71
N ALA A 31 10.81 10.50 -8.22
CA ALA A 31 11.87 11.17 -8.99
C ALA A 31 13.01 10.21 -9.38
N GLU A 32 13.28 9.20 -8.56
CA GLU A 32 14.38 8.25 -8.74
C GLU A 32 13.93 6.90 -9.28
N LYS A 33 12.67 6.50 -9.05
CA LYS A 33 12.21 5.13 -9.28
C LYS A 33 10.82 5.07 -9.91
N ILE A 34 10.62 4.04 -10.73
CA ILE A 34 9.35 3.60 -11.27
C ILE A 34 9.03 2.22 -10.69
N TYR A 35 8.00 2.13 -9.86
CA TYR A 35 7.57 0.87 -9.29
C TYR A 35 6.44 0.25 -10.12
N ILE A 36 6.59 -1.02 -10.49
CA ILE A 36 5.54 -1.74 -11.22
C ILE A 36 4.59 -2.39 -10.20
N ASN A 37 3.39 -1.85 -10.04
CA ASN A 37 2.40 -2.32 -9.07
C ASN A 37 1.69 -3.59 -9.56
N ASN A 38 1.48 -3.68 -10.89
CA ASN A 38 0.95 -4.88 -11.52
C ASN A 38 1.57 -5.07 -12.90
N LEU A 39 2.33 -6.16 -13.08
CA LEU A 39 3.05 -6.40 -14.33
C LEU A 39 2.12 -6.63 -15.54
N ARG A 40 1.01 -7.34 -15.34
CA ARG A 40 0.06 -7.66 -16.41
C ARG A 40 -0.68 -6.40 -16.87
N PHE A 41 -1.21 -5.63 -15.94
CA PHE A 41 -2.04 -4.47 -16.26
C PHE A 41 -1.24 -3.23 -16.67
N SER A 42 -0.03 -3.03 -16.12
CA SER A 42 0.86 -1.96 -16.59
C SER A 42 1.29 -2.14 -18.04
N LYS A 43 1.26 -3.38 -18.54
CA LYS A 43 1.82 -3.76 -19.85
C LYS A 43 3.30 -3.35 -19.99
N PHE A 44 4.04 -3.19 -18.88
CA PHE A 44 5.42 -2.75 -18.90
C PHE A 44 6.37 -3.93 -19.20
N SER A 45 6.41 -4.34 -20.47
CA SER A 45 7.25 -5.44 -20.93
C SER A 45 8.75 -5.14 -20.80
N ARG A 46 9.61 -6.16 -20.87
CA ARG A 46 11.07 -5.98 -20.89
C ARG A 46 11.54 -5.10 -22.06
N LYS A 47 10.89 -5.24 -23.22
CA LYS A 47 11.14 -4.39 -24.40
C LYS A 47 10.85 -2.91 -24.10
N ARG A 48 9.69 -2.63 -23.50
CA ARG A 48 9.31 -1.26 -23.10
C ARG A 48 10.23 -0.70 -22.02
N GLN A 49 10.64 -1.53 -21.06
CA GLN A 49 11.62 -1.14 -20.05
C GLN A 49 12.97 -0.77 -20.69
N SER A 50 13.45 -1.53 -21.67
CA SER A 50 14.66 -1.16 -22.42
C SER A 50 14.51 0.16 -23.17
N THR A 51 13.35 0.42 -23.79
CA THR A 51 13.06 1.73 -24.40
C THR A 51 13.05 2.85 -23.37
N PHE A 52 12.41 2.64 -22.22
CA PHE A 52 12.36 3.61 -21.13
C PHE A 52 13.75 3.94 -20.58
N ASN A 53 14.57 2.93 -20.31
CA ASN A 53 15.92 3.12 -19.76
C ASN A 53 16.87 3.86 -20.70
N LYS A 54 16.60 3.86 -22.02
CA LYS A 54 17.38 4.66 -22.99
C LYS A 54 17.07 6.15 -22.86
N GLU A 55 15.80 6.49 -22.63
CA GLU A 55 15.34 7.86 -22.48
C GLU A 55 15.64 8.40 -21.08
N TYR A 56 15.40 7.58 -20.05
CA TYR A 56 15.54 7.95 -18.64
C TYR A 56 16.51 7.01 -17.91
N PRO A 57 17.82 7.05 -18.21
CA PRO A 57 18.80 6.17 -17.59
C PRO A 57 18.97 6.41 -16.08
N GLY A 58 18.63 7.61 -15.59
CA GLY A 58 18.69 7.98 -14.17
C GLY A 58 17.48 7.55 -13.33
N ILE A 59 16.45 6.95 -13.94
CA ILE A 59 15.25 6.49 -13.23
C ILE A 59 15.24 4.96 -13.22
N GLU A 60 15.34 4.37 -12.04
CA GLU A 60 15.35 2.92 -11.87
C GLU A 60 13.94 2.33 -12.06
N VAL A 61 13.82 1.23 -12.80
CA VAL A 61 12.55 0.49 -12.92
C VAL A 61 12.53 -0.70 -11.96
N VAL A 62 11.78 -0.56 -10.86
CA VAL A 62 11.60 -1.56 -9.81
C VAL A 62 10.54 -2.58 -10.23
N ARG A 63 11.01 -3.76 -10.67
CA ARG A 63 10.17 -4.93 -10.99
C ARG A 63 10.28 -5.97 -9.88
N ASN A 64 9.65 -5.70 -8.74
CA ASN A 64 9.67 -6.57 -7.56
C ASN A 64 8.34 -7.33 -7.38
N SER A 65 8.39 -8.66 -7.25
CA SER A 65 7.19 -9.49 -7.12
C SER A 65 6.52 -9.37 -5.75
N LEU A 66 7.29 -9.12 -4.68
CA LEU A 66 6.79 -8.87 -3.33
C LEU A 66 6.03 -7.54 -3.29
N PHE A 67 6.58 -6.48 -3.87
CA PHE A 67 5.88 -5.20 -4.03
C PHE A 67 4.56 -5.34 -4.80
N GLN A 68 4.55 -6.14 -5.88
CA GLN A 68 3.32 -6.42 -6.63
C GLN A 68 2.27 -7.16 -5.79
N LYS A 69 2.70 -8.07 -4.89
CA LYS A 69 1.81 -8.74 -3.94
C LYS A 69 1.24 -7.76 -2.91
N ILE A 70 2.07 -6.88 -2.35
CA ILE A 70 1.66 -5.79 -1.44
C ILE A 70 0.62 -4.91 -2.13
N CYS A 71 0.90 -4.43 -3.34
CA CYS A 71 -0.03 -3.62 -4.13
C CYS A 71 -1.35 -4.36 -4.42
N SER A 72 -1.29 -5.66 -4.69
CA SER A 72 -2.48 -6.46 -4.95
C SER A 72 -3.37 -6.59 -3.71
N LYS A 73 -2.78 -6.83 -2.53
CA LYS A 73 -3.51 -6.83 -1.24
C LYS A 73 -4.10 -5.46 -0.93
N SER A 74 -3.29 -4.41 -1.06
CA SER A 74 -3.71 -3.02 -0.81
C SER A 74 -4.86 -2.62 -1.74
N SER A 75 -4.78 -2.98 -3.03
CA SER A 75 -5.80 -2.60 -4.01
C SER A 75 -7.19 -3.16 -3.74
N LYS A 76 -7.32 -4.29 -3.03
CA LYS A 76 -8.62 -4.86 -2.66
C LYS A 76 -9.32 -3.98 -1.64
N VAL A 77 -8.58 -3.51 -0.63
CA VAL A 77 -9.09 -2.61 0.41
C VAL A 77 -9.43 -1.24 -0.20
N LEU A 78 -8.50 -0.69 -0.97
CA LEU A 78 -8.66 0.64 -1.54
C LEU A 78 -9.75 0.76 -2.62
N ALA A 79 -10.14 -0.35 -3.25
CA ALA A 79 -11.17 -0.34 -4.28
C ALA A 79 -12.56 0.02 -3.72
N ASP A 80 -12.82 -0.39 -2.48
CA ASP A 80 -14.12 -0.17 -1.82
C ASP A 80 -14.15 1.16 -1.04
N GLU A 81 -12.98 1.67 -0.63
CA GLU A 81 -12.87 2.86 0.23
C GLU A 81 -12.63 4.17 -0.55
N ILE A 82 -11.89 4.14 -1.66
CA ILE A 82 -11.51 5.36 -2.38
C ILE A 82 -12.64 5.85 -3.29
N LYS A 83 -13.07 7.09 -3.05
CA LYS A 83 -14.03 7.79 -3.91
C LYS A 83 -13.31 8.59 -5.01
N PRO A 84 -13.85 8.68 -6.24
CA PRO A 84 -13.27 9.53 -7.28
C PRO A 84 -13.11 10.99 -6.84
N ASN A 85 -11.99 11.60 -7.20
CA ASN A 85 -11.61 12.99 -6.91
C ASN A 85 -11.50 13.35 -5.41
N SER A 86 -11.45 12.36 -4.52
CA SER A 86 -11.28 12.61 -3.08
C SER A 86 -9.90 13.17 -2.75
N THR A 87 -9.82 13.95 -1.68
CA THR A 87 -8.58 14.42 -1.08
C THR A 87 -8.18 13.50 0.07
N ILE A 88 -7.01 12.87 -0.05
CA ILE A 88 -6.50 11.88 0.88
C ILE A 88 -5.31 12.47 1.63
N LEU A 89 -5.42 12.56 2.96
CA LEU A 89 -4.34 12.95 3.85
C LEU A 89 -3.41 11.76 4.13
N ILE A 90 -2.13 11.92 3.83
CA ILE A 90 -1.07 10.95 4.14
C ILE A 90 -0.30 11.45 5.37
N PRO A 91 -0.27 10.70 6.48
CA PRO A 91 0.56 11.04 7.64
C PRO A 91 2.06 11.03 7.29
N GLU A 92 2.84 11.85 7.99
CA GLU A 92 4.29 11.94 7.77
C GLU A 92 5.02 10.58 7.89
N ASN A 93 6.16 10.44 7.20
CA ASN A 93 7.03 9.26 7.24
C ASN A 93 6.41 7.95 6.73
N ASN A 94 5.52 8.01 5.74
CA ASN A 94 4.85 6.84 5.15
C ASN A 94 5.15 6.64 3.66
N ASP A 95 6.43 6.62 3.29
CA ASP A 95 6.91 6.46 1.91
C ASP A 95 6.23 5.32 1.13
N LEU A 96 6.07 4.14 1.74
CA LEU A 96 5.48 2.98 1.07
C LEU A 96 4.02 3.26 0.69
N ILE A 97 3.27 3.90 1.57
CA ILE A 97 1.87 4.27 1.34
C ILE A 97 1.78 5.30 0.24
N GLU A 98 2.66 6.31 0.25
CA GLU A 98 2.72 7.29 -0.82
C GLU A 98 2.95 6.60 -2.18
N ILE A 99 3.93 5.70 -2.25
CA ILE A 99 4.20 4.90 -3.44
C ILE A 99 2.95 4.11 -3.85
N ILE A 100 2.25 3.44 -2.93
CA ILE A 100 1.05 2.65 -3.23
C ILE A 100 -0.10 3.52 -3.76
N LEU A 101 -0.31 4.71 -3.19
CA LEU A 101 -1.41 5.62 -3.53
C LEU A 101 -1.13 6.49 -4.75
N GLU A 102 0.14 6.71 -5.11
CA GLU A 102 0.56 7.53 -6.25
C GLU A 102 -0.23 7.24 -7.55
N PRO A 103 -0.44 6.00 -8.01
CA PRO A 103 -1.23 5.72 -9.21
C PRO A 103 -2.72 6.02 -9.08
N TYR A 104 -3.26 6.10 -7.86
CA TYR A 104 -4.67 6.42 -7.64
C TYR A 104 -4.98 7.86 -8.07
N THR A 105 -3.98 8.75 -8.04
CA THR A 105 -4.10 10.12 -8.61
C THR A 105 -4.49 10.08 -10.09
N ARG A 106 -4.11 9.01 -10.81
CA ARG A 106 -4.44 8.78 -12.22
C ARG A 106 -5.63 7.86 -12.43
N LYS A 107 -5.86 6.88 -11.55
CA LYS A 107 -7.01 5.97 -11.65
C LYS A 107 -8.33 6.67 -11.35
N TYR A 108 -8.34 7.46 -10.29
CA TYR A 108 -9.55 8.01 -9.69
C TYR A 108 -9.50 9.54 -9.54
N GLY A 109 -8.40 10.19 -9.94
CA GLY A 109 -8.27 11.64 -9.82
C GLY A 109 -8.05 12.14 -8.38
N VAL A 110 -7.68 11.26 -7.45
CA VAL A 110 -7.49 11.64 -6.04
C VAL A 110 -6.34 12.64 -5.89
N LYS A 111 -6.46 13.49 -4.88
CA LYS A 111 -5.41 14.44 -4.47
C LYS A 111 -4.77 13.92 -3.19
N LEU A 112 -3.45 13.78 -3.19
CA LEU A 112 -2.69 13.41 -1.99
C LEU A 112 -2.20 14.69 -1.33
N VAL A 113 -2.48 14.85 -0.03
CA VAL A 113 -2.08 16.01 0.78
C VAL A 113 -1.36 15.55 2.04
N TYR A 114 -0.53 16.43 2.60
CA TYR A 114 0.26 16.17 3.82
C TYR A 114 -0.15 17.07 4.98
N GLY A 115 -1.28 17.77 4.84
CA GLY A 115 -1.86 18.67 5.83
C GLY A 115 -3.06 19.41 5.25
N GLY A 116 -3.79 20.11 6.10
CA GLY A 116 -4.97 20.89 5.70
C GLY A 116 -6.27 20.08 5.61
N SER A 117 -7.17 20.49 4.72
CA SER A 117 -8.50 19.87 4.55
C SER A 117 -8.40 18.59 3.71
N TYR A 118 -9.12 17.55 4.14
CA TYR A 118 -9.15 16.24 3.51
C TYR A 118 -10.54 15.60 3.62
N ASP A 119 -10.83 14.66 2.71
CA ASP A 119 -12.04 13.83 2.74
C ASP A 119 -11.77 12.49 3.43
N LEU A 120 -10.57 11.94 3.21
CA LEU A 120 -10.09 10.67 3.75
C LEU A 120 -8.72 10.85 4.39
N ILE A 121 -8.43 10.11 5.46
CA ILE A 121 -7.10 10.04 6.07
C ILE A 121 -6.58 8.61 6.03
N VAL A 122 -5.30 8.46 5.68
CA VAL A 122 -4.68 7.14 5.69
C VAL A 122 -4.30 6.73 7.10
N ASN A 123 -4.66 5.51 7.46
CA ASN A 123 -4.14 4.82 8.64
C ASN A 123 -3.12 3.76 8.20
N PRO A 124 -1.85 3.86 8.66
CA PRO A 124 -0.76 2.98 8.23
C PRO A 124 -0.75 1.61 8.92
N ILE A 125 -1.75 1.30 9.75
CA ILE A 125 -1.83 0.01 10.45
C ILE A 125 -1.72 -1.16 9.46
N ILE A 126 -0.92 -2.14 9.88
CA ILE A 126 -0.60 -3.35 9.12
C ILE A 126 -1.32 -4.56 9.71
N LEU A 127 -1.32 -5.68 8.99
CA LEU A 127 -2.00 -6.91 9.41
C LEU A 127 -1.56 -7.36 10.81
N ASP A 128 -0.25 -7.44 11.04
CA ASP A 128 0.32 -7.85 12.32
C ASP A 128 -0.13 -6.95 13.47
N SER A 129 -0.18 -5.64 13.26
CA SER A 129 -0.57 -4.67 14.31
C SER A 129 -2.04 -4.79 14.65
N LYS A 130 -2.90 -4.96 13.63
CA LYS A 130 -4.32 -5.17 13.87
C LYS A 130 -4.56 -6.46 14.64
N VAL A 131 -3.93 -7.56 14.22
CA VAL A 131 -4.05 -8.86 14.91
C VAL A 131 -3.53 -8.79 16.35
N ASN A 132 -2.40 -8.11 16.58
CA ASN A 132 -1.89 -7.88 17.93
C ASN A 132 -2.90 -7.11 18.80
N SER A 133 -3.47 -6.02 18.28
CA SER A 133 -4.49 -5.25 19.02
C SER A 133 -5.73 -6.09 19.35
N ILE A 134 -6.21 -6.93 18.42
CA ILE A 134 -7.35 -7.81 18.64
C ILE A 134 -7.06 -8.78 19.80
N PHE A 135 -5.90 -9.44 19.79
CA PHE A 135 -5.53 -10.33 20.89
C PHE A 135 -5.33 -9.58 22.21
N SER A 136 -4.72 -8.39 22.16
CA SER A 136 -4.51 -7.58 23.36
C SER A 136 -5.84 -7.20 24.02
N ASP A 137 -6.83 -6.79 23.23
CA ASP A 137 -8.17 -6.48 23.73
C ASP A 137 -8.87 -7.71 24.33
N ILE A 138 -8.77 -8.86 23.66
CA ILE A 138 -9.30 -10.13 24.18
C ILE A 138 -8.65 -10.48 25.53
N PHE A 139 -7.32 -10.42 25.62
CA PHE A 139 -6.59 -10.80 26.84
C PHE A 139 -6.78 -9.81 27.99
N LYS A 140 -7.00 -8.52 27.69
CA LYS A 140 -7.35 -7.51 28.70
C LYS A 140 -8.80 -7.58 29.16
N GLY A 141 -9.63 -8.41 28.52
CA GLY A 141 -11.06 -8.52 28.81
C GLY A 141 -11.88 -7.34 28.27
N ASN A 142 -11.33 -6.57 27.32
CA ASN A 142 -12.04 -5.47 26.66
C ASN A 142 -13.06 -5.97 25.61
N GLY A 143 -13.01 -7.26 25.27
CA GLY A 143 -13.82 -7.83 24.19
C GLY A 143 -13.24 -7.48 22.82
N LEU A 144 -14.11 -7.30 21.81
CA LEU A 144 -13.71 -6.82 20.48
C LEU A 144 -14.07 -5.34 20.36
N THR A 145 -13.06 -4.48 20.17
CA THR A 145 -13.29 -3.06 19.90
C THR A 145 -13.38 -2.83 18.39
N PHE A 146 -14.53 -2.39 17.89
CA PHE A 146 -14.77 -2.04 16.49
C PHE A 146 -14.61 -0.53 16.34
N SER A 147 -13.54 -0.10 15.67
CA SER A 147 -13.13 1.31 15.67
C SER A 147 -12.80 1.86 14.28
N ASN A 148 -13.23 1.17 13.22
CA ASN A 148 -12.97 1.64 11.86
C ASN A 148 -13.74 2.96 11.67
N LYS A 149 -13.02 4.06 11.47
CA LYS A 149 -13.66 5.36 11.26
C LYS A 149 -14.11 5.48 9.81
N THR A 150 -15.28 6.06 9.60
CA THR A 150 -15.90 6.23 8.26
C THR A 150 -15.06 7.05 7.27
N ASN A 151 -14.05 7.79 7.74
CA ASN A 151 -13.15 8.61 6.91
C ASN A 151 -11.69 8.12 6.93
N GLU A 152 -11.42 6.96 7.54
CA GLU A 152 -10.10 6.33 7.51
C GLU A 152 -10.03 5.31 6.38
N ILE A 153 -8.88 5.25 5.71
CA ILE A 153 -8.56 4.17 4.77
C ILE A 153 -7.34 3.39 5.24
N TYR A 154 -7.33 2.08 5.01
CA TYR A 154 -6.35 1.18 5.61
C TYR A 154 -5.54 0.39 4.56
N PRO A 155 -4.67 1.03 3.76
CA PRO A 155 -3.99 0.39 2.63
C PRO A 155 -3.23 -0.89 2.98
N LEU A 156 -2.69 -0.99 4.20
CA LEU A 156 -1.79 -2.05 4.62
C LEU A 156 -2.43 -3.07 5.60
N ILE A 157 -3.72 -2.93 5.93
CA ILE A 157 -4.40 -3.80 6.93
C ILE A 157 -4.32 -5.29 6.59
N ASN A 158 -4.20 -5.62 5.31
CA ASN A 158 -4.12 -6.98 4.79
C ASN A 158 -2.68 -7.38 4.38
N VAL A 159 -1.67 -6.59 4.77
CA VAL A 159 -0.27 -6.77 4.40
C VAL A 159 0.55 -7.14 5.64
N PRO A 160 1.24 -8.30 5.63
CA PRO A 160 2.13 -8.70 6.71
C PRO A 160 3.36 -7.79 6.90
N LEU A 161 3.81 -7.63 8.14
CA LEU A 161 5.01 -6.86 8.49
C LEU A 161 6.26 -7.38 7.77
N ASN A 162 6.44 -8.70 7.73
CA ASN A 162 7.61 -9.31 7.09
C ASN A 162 7.68 -8.97 5.59
N TRP A 163 6.55 -8.91 4.89
CA TRP A 163 6.52 -8.51 3.48
C TRP A 163 6.94 -7.05 3.29
N ILE A 164 6.47 -6.17 4.17
CA ILE A 164 6.83 -4.76 4.15
C ILE A 164 8.32 -4.60 4.42
N ASN A 165 8.83 -5.18 5.51
CA ASN A 165 10.23 -5.04 5.89
C ASN A 165 11.18 -5.66 4.87
N SER A 166 10.87 -6.85 4.34
CA SER A 166 11.66 -7.45 3.26
C SER A 166 11.65 -6.59 1.99
N PHE A 167 10.54 -5.95 1.64
CA PHE A 167 10.51 -5.04 0.50
C PHE A 167 11.34 -3.77 0.76
N LEU A 168 11.17 -3.15 1.92
CA LEU A 168 11.90 -1.92 2.29
C LEU A 168 13.40 -2.16 2.32
N GLU A 169 13.85 -3.28 2.88
CA GLU A 169 15.26 -3.68 2.90
C GLU A 169 15.81 -3.86 1.47
N MET A 170 15.09 -4.58 0.60
CA MET A 170 15.46 -4.73 -0.82
C MET A 170 15.52 -3.39 -1.56
N ASP A 171 14.71 -2.42 -1.15
CA ASP A 171 14.62 -1.10 -1.77
C ASP A 171 15.60 -0.07 -1.16
N GLY A 172 16.41 -0.48 -0.17
CA GLY A 172 17.38 0.37 0.52
C GLY A 172 16.74 1.37 1.50
N LYS A 173 15.51 1.09 1.96
CA LYS A 173 14.74 1.93 2.87
C LYS A 173 14.79 1.40 4.30
N LYS A 174 14.53 2.31 5.26
CA LYS A 174 14.44 1.95 6.68
C LYS A 174 13.25 1.02 6.92
N ILE A 175 13.49 -0.09 7.60
CA ILE A 175 12.44 -1.04 8.02
C ILE A 175 11.54 -0.42 9.09
N ILE A 176 10.34 -0.98 9.24
CA ILE A 176 9.37 -0.59 10.26
C ILE A 176 9.58 -1.46 11.49
N GLU A 177 9.71 -0.81 12.65
CA GLU A 177 9.70 -1.44 13.96
C GLU A 177 8.32 -1.26 14.59
N THR A 178 7.77 -2.33 15.16
CA THR A 178 6.50 -2.29 15.90
C THR A 178 6.85 -2.15 17.38
N LYS A 179 6.73 -0.93 17.92
CA LYS A 179 7.29 -0.58 19.25
C LYS A 179 6.36 -0.79 20.43
N ASP A 180 5.07 -1.01 20.17
CA ASP A 180 4.04 -0.91 21.20
C ASP A 180 3.14 -2.16 21.24
N TYR A 181 3.68 -3.33 20.90
CA TYR A 181 2.93 -4.57 20.98
C TYR A 181 2.85 -5.06 22.42
N ASP A 182 1.70 -5.63 22.78
CA ASP A 182 1.51 -6.30 24.05
C ASP A 182 2.30 -7.63 24.07
N ASP A 183 3.09 -7.86 25.13
CA ASP A 183 4.00 -9.00 25.23
C ASP A 183 3.26 -10.35 25.15
N LEU A 184 2.11 -10.46 25.83
CA LEU A 184 1.30 -11.68 25.82
C LEU A 184 0.72 -11.93 24.42
N SER A 185 0.20 -10.88 23.79
CA SER A 185 -0.31 -10.93 22.42
C SER A 185 0.77 -11.34 21.42
N THR A 186 1.99 -10.81 21.60
CA THR A 186 3.15 -11.15 20.77
C THR A 186 3.56 -12.61 20.94
N SER A 187 3.71 -13.08 22.18
CA SER A 187 4.04 -14.48 22.46
C SER A 187 2.97 -15.44 21.90
N PHE A 188 1.69 -15.08 21.99
CA PHE A 188 0.62 -15.89 21.42
C PHE A 188 0.64 -15.90 19.88
N MET A 189 0.93 -14.75 19.26
CA MET A 189 1.12 -14.64 17.81
C MET A 189 2.29 -15.49 17.30
N GLU A 190 3.40 -15.56 18.05
CA GLU A 190 4.53 -16.42 17.74
C GLU A 190 4.14 -17.90 17.84
N PHE A 191 3.45 -18.30 18.92
CA PHE A 191 2.94 -19.66 19.07
C PHE A 191 2.02 -20.07 17.91
N LEU A 192 1.11 -19.17 17.49
CA LEU A 192 0.18 -19.46 16.40
C LEU A 192 0.87 -19.55 15.03
N GLU A 193 2.02 -18.90 14.83
CA GLU A 193 2.78 -19.03 13.58
C GLU A 193 3.18 -20.47 13.31
N ASP A 194 3.64 -21.17 14.36
CA ASP A 194 4.12 -22.55 14.29
C ASP A 194 2.95 -23.55 14.08
N VAL A 195 1.77 -23.23 14.61
CA VAL A 195 0.60 -24.11 14.57
C VAL A 195 -0.25 -23.87 13.31
N ALA A 196 -0.42 -22.62 12.91
CA ALA A 196 -1.34 -22.21 11.85
C ALA A 196 -0.80 -20.99 11.07
N PRO A 197 0.00 -21.19 10.00
CA PRO A 197 0.69 -20.10 9.30
C PRO A 197 -0.21 -18.99 8.71
N GLN A 198 -1.50 -19.25 8.54
CA GLN A 198 -2.49 -18.29 8.00
C GLN A 198 -3.34 -17.63 9.08
N TYR A 199 -3.00 -17.80 10.38
CA TYR A 199 -3.84 -17.34 11.48
C TYR A 199 -4.14 -15.85 11.40
N ARG A 200 -3.17 -15.00 11.02
CA ARG A 200 -3.37 -13.54 10.95
C ARG A 200 -4.53 -13.16 10.02
N GLU A 201 -4.55 -13.75 8.83
CA GLU A 201 -5.63 -13.51 7.87
C GLU A 201 -6.96 -14.06 8.38
N ASN A 202 -6.95 -15.21 9.07
CA ASN A 202 -8.15 -15.83 9.59
C ASN A 202 -8.73 -15.04 10.78
N VAL A 203 -7.89 -14.54 11.68
CA VAL A 203 -8.29 -13.69 12.80
C VAL A 203 -8.90 -12.39 12.29
N LEU A 204 -8.25 -11.73 11.32
CA LEU A 204 -8.80 -10.50 10.75
C LEU A 204 -10.16 -10.74 10.07
N LYS A 205 -10.30 -11.81 9.27
CA LYS A 205 -11.59 -12.16 8.65
C LYS A 205 -12.67 -12.48 9.67
N ALA A 206 -12.32 -13.20 10.75
CA ALA A 206 -13.27 -13.52 11.81
C ALA A 206 -13.73 -12.24 12.53
N TYR A 207 -12.80 -11.32 12.80
CA TYR A 207 -13.09 -10.02 13.36
C TYR A 207 -14.02 -9.19 12.46
N GLU A 208 -13.72 -9.07 11.17
CA GLU A 208 -14.57 -8.36 10.19
C GLU A 208 -15.94 -9.01 10.02
N TYR A 209 -16.04 -10.34 10.14
CA TYR A 209 -17.31 -11.05 10.10
C TYR A 209 -18.18 -10.70 11.32
N ILE A 210 -17.60 -10.75 12.53
CA ILE A 210 -18.31 -10.42 13.76
C ILE A 210 -18.74 -8.95 13.77
N GLU A 211 -17.88 -8.03 13.31
CA GLU A 211 -18.22 -6.60 13.15
C GLU A 211 -19.49 -6.42 12.31
N LYS A 212 -19.53 -7.07 11.14
CA LYS A 212 -20.69 -6.99 10.22
C LYS A 212 -21.97 -7.56 10.81
N GLU A 213 -21.92 -8.69 11.51
CA GLU A 213 -23.12 -9.27 12.11
C GLU A 213 -23.68 -8.39 13.24
N LEU A 214 -22.81 -7.71 13.99
CA LEU A 214 -23.22 -6.79 15.06
C LEU A 214 -23.73 -5.43 14.53
N GLU A 215 -23.30 -4.99 13.35
CA GLU A 215 -23.87 -3.79 12.68
C GLU A 215 -25.29 -4.01 12.12
N VAL A 216 -25.72 -5.27 11.99
CA VAL A 216 -27.03 -5.67 11.43
C VAL A 216 -28.11 -5.82 12.54
N GLU A 217 -27.73 -5.77 13.82
CA GLU A 217 -28.64 -5.69 14.99
C GLU A 217 -28.94 -4.25 15.41
#